data_AF-A0A8J5JFB8-F1
#
_entry.id   AF-A0A8J5JFB8-F1
#
_cell.length_a   1.000
_cell.length_b   1.000
_cell.length_c   1.000
_cell.angle_alpha   90.00
_cell.angle_beta   90.00
_cell.angle_gamma   90.00
#
_symmetry.space_group_name_H-M   'P 1'
#
loop_
_entity.id
_entity.type
_entity.pdbx_description
1 polymer ?
#
loop_
_entity_poly.entity_id
_entity_poly.type
_entity_poly.pdbx_seq_one_letter_code
_entity_poly.pdbx_strand_id
1 'polypeptide(L)'
;MKLRLHDDLSCSSNSVKPTGVDEEDGADDDDDEDDDEDDEEDDGVDDKNEEKEDVEHEDEDTVIFKKNCTMYIQENESWQELAVGDLCITCPNNNGDGGARIIMTTDSGDFVVEDTLTRHSTMKKECYAATWTSPKSELVVATSYQVVFSSSSDLDEFETAFSKASAYCI
;
A
#
# COMPACT_ATOMS: atom_id res chain seq x y z
N MET A 1 40.85 6.67 -16.82
CA MET A 1 40.33 5.29 -16.73
C MET A 1 38.85 5.40 -16.37
N LYS A 2 37.96 5.01 -17.30
CA LYS A 2 36.50 5.04 -17.13
C LYS A 2 36.07 3.65 -16.66
N LEU A 3 35.50 3.55 -15.48
CA LEU A 3 34.82 2.34 -15.02
C LEU A 3 33.33 2.67 -14.94
N ARG A 4 32.57 2.09 -15.88
CA ARG A 4 31.12 1.92 -15.79
C ARG A 4 30.90 0.55 -15.17
N LEU A 5 30.22 0.47 -14.04
CA LEU A 5 29.53 -0.74 -13.61
C LEU A 5 28.04 -0.47 -13.79
N HIS A 6 27.45 -1.21 -14.73
CA HIS A 6 26.02 -1.48 -14.78
C HIS A 6 25.86 -2.85 -14.10
N ASP A 7 25.18 -2.88 -12.97
CA ASP A 7 24.70 -4.12 -12.37
C ASP A 7 23.18 -4.13 -12.46
N ASP A 8 22.72 -4.83 -13.48
CA ASP A 8 21.35 -5.13 -13.84
C ASP A 8 20.90 -6.31 -12.96
N LEU A 9 20.12 -6.04 -11.90
CA LEU A 9 19.50 -7.10 -11.09
C LEU A 9 18.24 -7.59 -11.80
N SER A 10 18.47 -8.47 -12.77
CA SER A 10 17.46 -9.26 -13.46
C SER A 10 16.75 -10.20 -12.48
N CYS A 11 15.45 -10.00 -12.31
CA CYS A 11 14.57 -10.93 -11.61
C CYS A 11 14.47 -12.24 -12.42
N SER A 12 15.02 -13.33 -11.87
CA SER A 12 14.99 -14.65 -12.48
C SER A 12 13.60 -15.28 -12.33
N SER A 13 12.83 -15.28 -13.42
CA SER A 13 11.60 -16.05 -13.54
C SER A 13 11.92 -17.54 -13.71
N ASN A 14 11.41 -18.36 -12.79
CA ASN A 14 11.53 -19.80 -12.88
C ASN A 14 10.70 -20.37 -14.03
N SER A 15 11.34 -21.28 -14.76
CA SER A 15 10.85 -21.97 -15.95
C SER A 15 9.99 -23.18 -15.57
N VAL A 16 8.78 -23.28 -16.11
CA VAL A 16 8.02 -24.54 -16.19
C VAL A 16 7.61 -24.75 -17.64
N LYS A 17 8.09 -25.84 -18.24
CA LYS A 17 7.74 -26.29 -19.59
C LYS A 17 6.68 -27.37 -19.49
N PRO A 18 5.52 -27.24 -20.15
CA PRO A 18 4.66 -28.39 -20.41
C PRO A 18 5.13 -29.13 -21.67
N THR A 19 5.37 -30.42 -21.51
CA THR A 19 5.66 -31.39 -22.57
C THR A 19 4.38 -31.82 -23.27
N GLY A 20 4.36 -31.72 -24.60
CA GLY A 20 3.28 -32.19 -25.45
C GLY A 20 3.21 -33.72 -25.56
N VAL A 21 2.00 -34.22 -25.75
CA VAL A 21 1.69 -35.57 -26.23
C VAL A 21 0.62 -35.46 -27.32
N ASP A 22 0.74 -36.40 -28.24
CA ASP A 22 0.37 -36.46 -29.65
C ASP A 22 -1.11 -36.82 -29.90
N GLU A 23 -1.53 -36.61 -31.14
CA GLU A 23 -2.88 -36.71 -31.72
C GLU A 23 -3.41 -38.15 -31.89
N GLU A 24 -4.71 -38.38 -31.71
CA GLU A 24 -5.44 -39.50 -32.34
C GLU A 24 -6.87 -39.05 -32.71
N ASP A 25 -7.23 -39.30 -33.98
CA ASP A 25 -8.43 -38.93 -34.73
C ASP A 25 -9.60 -39.90 -34.44
N GLY A 26 -10.85 -39.41 -34.43
CA GLY A 26 -12.03 -40.25 -34.25
C GLY A 26 -13.35 -39.49 -34.38
N ALA A 27 -13.95 -39.57 -35.57
CA ALA A 27 -15.19 -38.93 -35.99
C ALA A 27 -16.48 -39.58 -35.46
N ASP A 28 -17.53 -38.75 -35.42
CA ASP A 28 -18.91 -38.97 -35.94
C ASP A 28 -20.08 -39.08 -34.94
N ASP A 29 -21.13 -38.32 -35.29
CA ASP A 29 -22.57 -38.47 -35.02
C ASP A 29 -23.07 -38.30 -33.56
N ASP A 30 -24.20 -37.67 -33.24
CA ASP A 30 -25.15 -36.72 -33.82
C ASP A 30 -26.13 -36.45 -32.65
N ASP A 31 -26.93 -35.40 -32.78
CA ASP A 31 -28.28 -35.26 -32.23
C ASP A 31 -28.56 -34.76 -30.79
N ASP A 32 -29.64 -33.96 -30.78
CA ASP A 32 -30.50 -33.41 -29.72
C ASP A 32 -29.94 -32.33 -28.78
N GLU A 33 -30.28 -31.06 -29.00
CA GLU A 33 -31.59 -30.37 -28.80
C GLU A 33 -31.78 -29.89 -27.36
N ASP A 34 -32.04 -28.57 -27.25
CA ASP A 34 -32.72 -27.81 -26.18
C ASP A 34 -32.29 -28.07 -24.71
N ASP A 35 -32.08 -27.08 -23.86
CA ASP A 35 -33.04 -26.03 -23.55
C ASP A 35 -32.44 -25.14 -22.45
N ASP A 36 -32.95 -23.91 -22.38
CA ASP A 36 -33.03 -23.05 -21.21
C ASP A 36 -31.75 -22.56 -20.51
N GLU A 37 -31.40 -21.32 -20.86
CA GLU A 37 -31.44 -20.16 -19.95
C GLU A 37 -31.24 -20.44 -18.45
N ASP A 38 -30.06 -20.10 -17.93
CA ASP A 38 -30.01 -19.44 -16.63
C ASP A 38 -28.94 -18.35 -16.64
N ASP A 39 -29.46 -17.16 -16.89
CA ASP A 39 -28.83 -15.85 -16.81
C ASP A 39 -28.68 -15.49 -15.32
N GLU A 40 -27.68 -16.05 -14.64
CA GLU A 40 -27.23 -15.49 -13.37
C GLU A 40 -26.16 -14.43 -13.67
N GLU A 41 -26.64 -13.24 -14.03
CA GLU A 41 -25.91 -11.99 -13.85
C GLU A 41 -25.43 -11.91 -12.40
N ASP A 42 -24.18 -12.30 -12.16
CA ASP A 42 -23.43 -11.95 -10.95
C ASP A 42 -23.16 -10.46 -10.98
N ASP A 43 -24.21 -9.67 -10.70
CA ASP A 43 -24.12 -8.31 -10.20
C ASP A 43 -23.51 -8.39 -8.79
N GLY A 44 -22.21 -8.68 -8.77
CA GLY A 44 -21.33 -8.37 -7.66
C GLY A 44 -21.31 -6.86 -7.52
N VAL A 45 -22.34 -6.32 -6.87
CA VAL A 45 -22.41 -4.94 -6.39
C VAL A 45 -21.25 -4.79 -5.41
N ASP A 46 -20.10 -4.38 -5.94
CA ASP A 46 -19.00 -3.80 -5.21
C ASP A 46 -19.60 -2.59 -4.49
N ASP A 47 -20.00 -2.83 -3.24
CA ASP A 47 -20.48 -1.86 -2.28
C ASP A 47 -19.35 -0.88 -1.99
N LYS A 48 -19.11 0.01 -2.96
CA LYS A 48 -18.38 1.25 -2.78
C LYS A 48 -19.26 2.19 -1.96
N ASN A 49 -19.50 1.81 -0.70
CA ASN A 49 -19.86 2.76 0.32
C ASN A 49 -18.59 3.56 0.70
N GLU A 50 -18.07 4.33 -0.26
CA GLU A 50 -17.31 5.53 0.05
C GLU A 50 -18.34 6.59 0.45
N GLU A 51 -18.90 6.45 1.65
CA GLU A 51 -19.53 7.54 2.38
C GLU A 51 -18.46 8.61 2.58
N LYS A 52 -18.37 9.51 1.59
CA LYS A 52 -17.66 10.78 1.72
C LYS A 52 -18.50 11.61 2.68
N GLU A 53 -18.19 11.47 3.98
CA GLU A 53 -18.61 12.44 4.98
C GLU A 53 -17.98 13.79 4.61
N ASP A 54 -18.74 14.57 3.85
CA ASP A 54 -18.49 15.98 3.56
C ASP A 54 -18.88 16.78 4.80
N VAL A 55 -18.04 16.69 5.85
CA VAL A 55 -18.16 17.56 7.01
C VAL A 55 -17.33 18.81 6.70
N GLU A 56 -18.04 19.89 6.36
CA GLU A 56 -17.49 21.25 6.27
C GLU A 56 -16.99 21.69 7.66
N HIS A 57 -15.79 21.26 8.04
CA HIS A 57 -15.00 21.84 9.12
C HIS A 57 -13.79 22.54 8.48
N GLU A 58 -13.88 23.86 8.35
CA GLU A 58 -12.86 24.73 7.75
C GLU A 58 -11.49 24.72 8.49
N ASP A 59 -11.32 23.92 9.55
CA ASP A 59 -10.11 23.90 10.40
C ASP A 59 -9.54 22.49 10.68
N GLU A 60 -10.11 21.41 10.12
CA GLU A 60 -9.64 20.04 10.41
C GLU A 60 -8.59 19.56 9.39
N ASP A 61 -7.63 18.74 9.85
CA ASP A 61 -6.60 18.14 9.00
C ASP A 61 -7.25 17.23 7.95
N THR A 62 -6.89 17.39 6.67
CA THR A 62 -7.43 16.60 5.58
C THR A 62 -6.75 15.23 5.52
N VAL A 63 -7.53 14.16 5.65
CA VAL A 63 -7.06 12.79 5.40
C VAL A 63 -6.88 12.58 3.89
N ILE A 64 -5.66 12.30 3.44
CA ILE A 64 -5.35 12.04 2.03
C ILE A 64 -5.10 10.57 1.71
N PHE A 65 -4.99 9.74 2.75
CA PHE A 65 -4.84 8.29 2.64
C PHE A 65 -5.34 7.64 3.92
N LYS A 66 -6.06 6.53 3.78
CA LYS A 66 -6.46 5.65 4.88
C LYS A 66 -6.58 4.21 4.38
N LYS A 67 -5.79 3.29 4.92
CA LYS A 67 -5.89 1.84 4.66
C LYS A 67 -5.46 1.03 5.87
N ASN A 68 -5.99 -0.18 6.00
CA ASN A 68 -5.56 -1.13 7.02
C ASN A 68 -4.19 -1.74 6.66
N CYS A 69 -3.31 -1.90 7.64
CA CYS A 69 -2.01 -2.52 7.46
C CYS A 69 -1.45 -3.11 8.76
N THR A 70 -0.35 -3.85 8.65
CA THR A 70 0.49 -4.22 9.79
C THR A 70 1.71 -3.32 9.84
N MET A 71 1.92 -2.65 10.96
CA MET A 71 3.05 -1.76 11.21
C MET A 71 4.10 -2.44 12.09
N TYR A 72 5.36 -2.21 11.74
CA TYR A 72 6.55 -2.67 12.42
C TYR A 72 7.46 -1.48 12.76
N ILE A 73 8.21 -1.61 13.85
CA ILE A 73 9.25 -0.68 14.27
C ILE A 73 10.60 -1.38 14.30
N GLN A 74 11.67 -0.67 13.91
CA GLN A 74 13.02 -1.22 13.97
C GLN A 74 13.63 -0.96 15.35
N GLU A 75 13.87 -2.03 16.11
CA GLU A 75 14.57 -2.01 17.41
C GLU A 75 15.76 -2.95 17.38
N ASN A 76 16.94 -2.48 17.79
CA ASN A 76 18.17 -3.29 17.84
C ASN A 76 18.42 -4.08 16.54
N GLU A 77 18.30 -3.40 15.39
CA GLU A 77 18.49 -3.98 14.05
C GLU A 77 17.45 -5.05 13.64
N SER A 78 16.40 -5.25 14.42
CA SER A 78 15.32 -6.20 14.15
C SER A 78 13.98 -5.48 14.00
N TRP A 79 13.13 -5.98 13.09
CA TRP A 79 11.76 -5.52 12.97
C TRP A 79 10.89 -6.18 14.05
N GLN A 80 10.15 -5.38 14.81
CA GLN A 80 9.17 -5.84 15.79
C GLN A 80 7.80 -5.34 15.37
N GLU A 81 6.79 -6.22 15.42
CA GLU A 81 5.41 -5.83 15.15
C GLU A 81 4.97 -4.82 16.22
N LEU A 82 4.42 -3.69 15.76
CA LEU A 82 3.99 -2.60 16.61
C LEU A 82 2.47 -2.56 16.73
N ALA A 83 1.75 -2.65 15.61
CA ALA A 83 0.29 -2.61 15.57
C ALA A 83 -0.27 -3.16 14.26
N VAL A 84 -1.53 -3.61 14.32
CA VAL A 84 -2.39 -3.84 13.16
C VAL A 84 -3.57 -2.89 13.27
N GLY A 85 -3.96 -2.26 12.15
CA GLY A 85 -5.05 -1.30 12.12
C GLY A 85 -4.93 -0.28 10.98
N ASP A 86 -5.62 0.84 11.15
CA ASP A 86 -5.71 1.90 10.15
C ASP A 86 -4.46 2.81 10.16
N LEU A 87 -3.83 2.92 9.00
CA LEU A 87 -2.78 3.89 8.70
C LEU A 87 -3.36 5.06 7.93
N CYS A 88 -3.24 6.25 8.49
CA CYS A 88 -3.72 7.50 7.90
C CYS A 88 -2.55 8.42 7.56
N ILE A 89 -2.66 9.15 6.43
CA ILE A 89 -1.85 10.34 6.18
C ILE A 89 -2.76 11.56 6.23
N THR A 90 -2.45 12.49 7.12
CA THR A 90 -3.17 13.75 7.26
C THR A 90 -2.31 14.92 6.82
N CYS A 91 -2.92 15.90 6.18
CA CYS A 91 -2.29 17.17 5.82
C CYS A 91 -3.06 18.32 6.49
N PRO A 92 -2.39 19.26 7.15
CA PRO A 92 -3.06 20.43 7.68
C PRO A 92 -3.69 21.23 6.55
N ASN A 93 -4.99 21.51 6.66
CA ASN A 93 -5.74 22.29 5.67
C ASN A 93 -5.32 23.76 5.69
N ASN A 94 -4.92 24.25 6.87
CA ASN A 94 -4.36 25.56 7.04
C ASN A 94 -2.85 25.53 6.77
N ASN A 95 -2.30 26.58 6.16
CA ASN A 95 -0.87 26.76 5.83
C ASN A 95 0.04 26.87 7.08
N GLY A 96 -0.37 26.31 8.21
CA GLY A 96 0.36 26.27 9.48
C GLY A 96 1.58 25.36 9.39
N ASP A 97 2.54 25.64 10.25
CA ASP A 97 3.88 25.05 10.27
C ASP A 97 3.91 23.55 10.70
N GLY A 98 2.76 22.87 10.74
CA GLY A 98 2.61 21.53 11.34
C GLY A 98 3.11 20.36 10.49
N GLY A 99 3.23 20.55 9.17
CA GLY A 99 3.60 19.48 8.23
C GLY A 99 2.55 18.36 8.15
N ALA A 100 2.67 17.53 7.11
CA ALA A 100 1.84 16.32 7.00
C ALA A 100 2.23 15.30 8.07
N ARG A 101 1.28 14.46 8.51
CA ARG A 101 1.52 13.43 9.53
C ARG A 101 1.10 12.06 9.05
N ILE A 102 1.84 11.05 9.51
CA ILE A 102 1.45 9.64 9.44
C ILE A 102 0.94 9.25 10.82
N ILE A 103 -0.25 8.66 10.86
CA ILE A 103 -0.91 8.25 12.08
C ILE A 103 -1.30 6.77 11.95
N MET A 104 -0.95 5.97 12.94
CA MET A 104 -1.37 4.57 13.05
C MET A 104 -2.31 4.42 14.23
N THR A 105 -3.49 3.88 13.98
CA THR A 105 -4.50 3.54 14.99
C THR A 105 -4.80 2.05 14.99
N THR A 106 -4.96 1.43 16.15
CA THR A 106 -5.39 0.03 16.25
C THR A 106 -6.87 -0.14 15.87
N ASP A 107 -7.32 -1.38 15.68
CA ASP A 107 -8.74 -1.71 15.48
C ASP A 107 -9.65 -1.27 16.65
N SER A 108 -9.08 -0.99 17.83
CA SER A 108 -9.81 -0.45 18.99
C SER A 108 -9.92 1.09 18.96
N GLY A 109 -9.27 1.75 18.00
CA GLY A 109 -9.22 3.20 17.87
C GLY A 109 -8.10 3.87 18.67
N ASP A 110 -7.18 3.11 19.27
CA ASP A 110 -6.07 3.66 20.04
C ASP A 110 -4.95 4.14 19.11
N PHE A 111 -4.44 5.36 19.34
CA PHE A 111 -3.27 5.89 18.64
C PHE A 111 -1.98 5.19 19.09
N VAL A 112 -1.24 4.64 18.14
CA VAL A 112 0.03 3.94 18.40
C VAL A 112 1.23 4.72 17.89
N VAL A 113 1.11 5.31 16.71
CA VAL A 113 2.16 6.13 16.10
C VAL A 113 1.56 7.42 15.61
N GLU A 114 2.25 8.52 15.90
CA GLU A 114 2.09 9.80 15.24
C GLU A 114 3.50 10.27 14.82
N ASP A 115 3.71 10.42 13.52
CA ASP A 115 5.00 10.82 12.95
C ASP A 115 4.81 11.98 11.97
N THR A 116 5.63 13.01 12.09
CA THR A 116 5.57 14.18 11.20
C THR A 116 6.47 13.96 9.99
N LEU A 117 5.89 14.05 8.79
CA LEU A 117 6.62 14.02 7.55
C LEU A 117 7.33 15.36 7.32
N THR A 118 8.52 15.28 6.76
CA THR A 118 9.32 16.43 6.34
C THR A 118 9.55 16.34 4.84
N ARG A 119 9.99 17.43 4.21
CA ARG A 119 10.40 17.42 2.79
C ARG A 119 11.52 16.40 2.50
N HIS A 120 12.29 16.02 3.52
CA HIS A 120 13.39 15.06 3.40
C HIS A 120 13.01 13.64 3.82
N SER A 121 11.75 13.42 4.23
CA SER A 121 11.25 12.08 4.50
C SER A 121 11.29 11.28 3.21
N THR A 122 11.95 10.13 3.24
CA THR A 122 12.06 9.22 2.10
C THR A 122 11.46 7.88 2.48
N MET A 123 10.74 7.30 1.54
CA MET A 123 10.15 5.98 1.66
C MET A 123 10.81 5.04 0.66
N LYS A 124 10.99 3.79 1.06
CA LYS A 124 11.39 2.69 0.18
C LYS A 124 10.25 1.71 0.06
N LYS A 125 10.01 1.24 -1.16
CA LYS A 125 9.00 0.24 -1.49
C LYS A 125 9.67 -1.10 -1.79
N GLU A 126 9.17 -2.18 -1.21
CA GLU A 126 9.61 -3.55 -1.48
C GLU A 126 8.42 -4.51 -1.41
N CYS A 127 8.07 -5.16 -2.52
CA CYS A 127 6.92 -6.06 -2.63
C CYS A 127 5.60 -5.41 -2.14
N TYR A 128 5.15 -5.77 -0.94
CA TYR A 128 3.93 -5.25 -0.27
C TYR A 128 4.25 -4.37 0.94
N ALA A 129 5.53 -4.05 1.14
CA ALA A 129 6.01 -3.27 2.26
C ALA A 129 6.50 -1.88 1.82
N ALA A 130 6.21 -0.89 2.67
CA ALA A 130 6.84 0.42 2.64
C ALA A 130 7.67 0.61 3.91
N THR A 131 8.84 1.25 3.78
CA THR A 131 9.72 1.55 4.91
C THR A 131 10.17 3.00 4.85
N TRP A 132 10.07 3.72 5.97
CA TRP A 132 10.61 5.07 6.09
C TRP A 132 11.32 5.25 7.43
N THR A 133 12.18 6.25 7.52
CA THR A 133 12.85 6.62 8.75
C THR A 133 12.46 8.03 9.13
N SER A 134 11.92 8.17 10.34
CA SER A 134 11.62 9.47 10.93
C SER A 134 12.91 10.12 11.42
N PRO A 135 13.26 11.31 10.91
CA PRO A 135 14.40 12.06 11.42
C PRO A 135 14.02 12.66 12.78
N LYS A 136 14.53 12.07 13.86
CA LYS A 136 14.40 12.68 15.18
C LYS A 136 15.58 13.63 15.46
N SER A 137 15.29 14.65 16.27
CA SER A 137 16.25 15.69 16.72
C SER A 137 17.51 15.07 17.37
N GLU A 138 18.59 15.84 17.48
CA GLU A 138 19.94 15.42 17.93
C GLU A 138 20.00 14.66 19.27
N LEU A 139 18.91 14.62 20.03
CA LEU A 139 18.79 13.97 21.33
C LEU A 139 18.04 12.62 21.29
N VAL A 140 17.50 12.19 20.14
CA VAL A 140 16.72 10.96 20.03
C VAL A 140 17.15 10.16 18.80
N VAL A 141 17.30 8.84 18.97
CA VAL A 141 17.67 7.91 17.89
C VAL A 141 16.59 7.93 16.81
N ALA A 142 17.01 8.03 15.55
CA ALA A 142 16.12 7.92 14.40
C ALA A 142 15.31 6.62 14.48
N THR A 143 14.01 6.69 14.17
CA THR A 143 13.11 5.55 14.27
C THR A 143 12.70 5.14 12.86
N SER A 144 12.96 3.89 12.51
CA SER A 144 12.49 3.32 11.23
C SER A 144 11.18 2.58 11.46
N TYR A 145 10.24 2.82 10.56
CA TYR A 145 8.95 2.15 10.51
C TYR A 145 8.84 1.38 9.21
N GLN A 146 8.16 0.24 9.27
CA GLN A 146 7.76 -0.53 8.11
C GLN A 146 6.27 -0.80 8.20
N VAL A 147 5.56 -0.71 7.09
CA VAL A 147 4.15 -1.11 6.99
C VAL A 147 4.02 -2.14 5.89
N VAL A 148 3.17 -3.13 6.11
CA VAL A 148 2.86 -4.20 5.16
C VAL A 148 1.38 -4.15 4.86
N PHE A 149 1.05 -4.01 3.57
CA PHE A 149 -0.32 -3.97 3.08
C PHE A 149 -0.78 -5.33 2.56
N SER A 150 -2.09 -5.54 2.52
CA SER A 150 -2.70 -6.74 1.94
C SER A 150 -2.59 -6.81 0.42
N SER A 151 -2.40 -5.68 -0.26
CA SER A 151 -2.32 -5.60 -1.71
C SER A 151 -1.22 -4.66 -2.19
N SER A 152 -0.76 -4.86 -3.42
CA SER A 152 0.19 -3.93 -4.06
C SER A 152 -0.48 -2.59 -4.40
N SER A 153 -1.79 -2.61 -4.69
CA SER A 153 -2.56 -1.39 -4.98
C SER A 153 -2.56 -0.44 -3.79
N ASP A 154 -2.82 -0.95 -2.57
CA ASP A 154 -2.81 -0.13 -1.35
C ASP A 154 -1.43 0.50 -1.11
N LEU A 155 -0.36 -0.22 -1.44
CA LEU A 155 1.01 0.27 -1.36
C LEU A 155 1.32 1.34 -2.42
N ASP A 156 0.83 1.19 -3.65
CA ASP A 156 0.93 2.22 -4.70
C ASP A 156 0.15 3.50 -4.32
N GLU A 157 -1.05 3.34 -3.74
CA GLU A 157 -1.83 4.45 -3.18
C GLU A 157 -1.08 5.15 -2.03
N PHE A 158 -0.49 4.37 -1.12
CA PHE A 158 0.31 4.89 -0.01
C PHE A 158 1.54 5.65 -0.50
N GLU A 159 2.29 5.12 -1.47
CA GLU A 159 3.45 5.79 -2.06
C GLU A 159 3.09 7.15 -2.67
N THR A 160 1.98 7.17 -3.41
CA THR A 160 1.45 8.38 -4.03
C THR A 160 1.08 9.41 -2.98
N ALA A 161 0.36 8.99 -1.93
CA ALA A 161 -0.03 9.86 -0.84
C ALA A 161 1.17 10.36 -0.01
N PHE A 162 2.15 9.50 0.28
CA PHE A 162 3.38 9.85 0.98
C PHE A 162 4.18 10.90 0.22
N SER A 163 4.35 10.70 -1.10
CA SER A 163 5.05 11.63 -1.98
C SER A 163 4.33 12.97 -2.06
N LYS A 164 3.00 12.94 -2.14
CA LYS A 164 2.17 14.14 -2.10
C LYS A 164 2.35 14.89 -0.77
N ALA A 165 2.18 14.21 0.36
CA ALA A 165 2.30 14.78 1.71
C ALA A 165 3.67 15.40 1.97
N SER A 166 4.76 14.68 1.68
CA SER A 166 6.12 15.19 1.87
C SER A 166 6.43 16.42 1.01
N ALA A 167 5.80 16.56 -0.17
CA ALA A 167 5.93 17.74 -1.02
C ALA A 167 5.21 18.98 -0.45
N TYR A 168 4.17 18.80 0.36
CA TYR A 168 3.49 19.92 1.05
C TYR A 168 4.31 20.48 2.23
N CYS A 169 5.29 19.74 2.74
CA CYS A 169 6.16 20.21 3.80
C CYS A 169 7.15 21.28 3.25
N ILE A 170 7.20 22.43 3.92
CA ILE A 170 7.98 23.61 3.51
C ILE A 170 9.46 23.48 3.90
#